data_AF-A0A959RNQ4-F1
#
_entry.id   AF-A0A959RNQ4-F1
#
_cell.length_a   1.000
_cell.length_b   1.000
_cell.length_c   1.000
_cell.angle_alpha   90.00
_cell.angle_beta   90.00
_cell.angle_gamma   90.00
#
_symmetry.space_group_name_H-M   'P 1'
#
loop_
_entity.id
_entity.type
_entity.pdbx_description
1 polymer ?
#
loop_
_entity_poly.entity_id
_entity_poly.type
_entity_poly.pdbx_seq_one_letter_code
_entity_poly.pdbx_strand_id
1 'polypeptide(L)'
;TAGFVCFKKEVLNTINLDEIKFVGYAFQIEMKYAAWKLGFTIKEIPIIFQDRKFGTSKMNKSIVKEGIFGVLRLRWNSMFKNYRRRVKKNETTGVNQVNQKEVLPEPK
;
A
#
# COMPACT_ATOMS: atom_id res chain seq x y z
N THR A 1 -2.53 -10.32 -9.93
CA THR A 1 -2.27 -8.96 -10.46
C THR A 1 -3.59 -8.33 -10.87
N ALA A 2 -4.43 -7.97 -9.90
CA ALA A 2 -5.74 -7.40 -10.20
C ALA A 2 -5.59 -5.89 -10.38
N GLY A 3 -5.86 -5.36 -11.57
CA GLY A 3 -5.75 -3.92 -11.84
C GLY A 3 -6.65 -3.05 -10.96
N PHE A 4 -7.68 -3.64 -10.36
CA PHE A 4 -8.59 -3.00 -9.42
C PHE A 4 -8.52 -3.68 -8.05
N VAL A 5 -8.20 -2.88 -7.02
CA VAL A 5 -8.17 -3.31 -5.62
C VAL A 5 -8.71 -2.17 -4.76
N CYS A 6 -9.64 -2.49 -3.85
CA CYS A 6 -10.14 -1.54 -2.86
C CYS A 6 -9.51 -1.84 -1.50
N PHE A 7 -9.01 -0.81 -0.82
CA PHE A 7 -8.51 -0.90 0.54
C PHE A 7 -9.36 -0.02 1.46
N LYS A 8 -9.66 -0.52 2.66
CA LYS A 8 -10.24 0.32 3.72
C LYS A 8 -9.18 1.34 4.19
N LYS A 9 -9.64 2.50 4.64
CA LYS A 9 -8.78 3.56 5.22
C LYS A 9 -7.85 3.01 6.31
N GLU A 10 -8.37 2.17 7.20
CA GLU A 10 -7.62 1.55 8.29
C GLU A 10 -6.42 0.72 7.81
N VAL A 11 -6.58 -0.01 6.70
CA VAL A 11 -5.51 -0.83 6.12
C VAL A 11 -4.37 0.07 5.64
N LEU A 12 -4.69 1.13 4.90
CA LEU A 12 -3.71 2.08 4.39
C LEU A 12 -3.03 2.87 5.52
N ASN A 13 -3.75 3.18 6.60
CA ASN A 13 -3.18 3.86 7.76
C ASN A 13 -2.24 2.96 8.57
N THR A 14 -2.46 1.65 8.57
CA THR A 14 -1.66 0.69 9.34
C THR A 14 -0.36 0.30 8.62
N ILE A 15 -0.39 0.31 7.28
CA ILE A 15 0.78 0.01 6.46
C ILE A 15 1.70 1.23 6.40
N ASN A 16 2.98 1.04 6.69
CA ASN A 16 4.00 2.02 6.36
C ASN A 16 4.27 1.99 4.85
N LEU A 17 3.72 2.95 4.11
CA LEU A 17 3.79 2.99 2.65
C LEU A 17 5.23 3.25 2.14
N ASP A 18 6.08 3.90 2.94
CA ASP A 18 7.47 4.20 2.57
C ASP A 18 8.35 2.93 2.56
N GLU A 19 7.89 1.86 3.20
CA GLU A 19 8.59 0.58 3.27
C GLU A 19 8.20 -0.40 2.15
N ILE A 20 7.29 0.02 1.26
CA ILE A 20 6.89 -0.72 0.06
C ILE A 20 7.93 -0.41 -1.04
N LYS A 21 8.63 -1.45 -1.50
CA LYS A 21 9.80 -1.31 -2.40
C LYS A 21 9.51 -1.75 -3.83
N PHE A 22 8.40 -2.45 -4.06
CA PHE A 22 8.04 -2.93 -5.40
C PHE A 22 7.59 -1.76 -6.26
N VAL A 23 8.14 -1.65 -7.47
CA VAL A 23 7.84 -0.58 -8.42
C VAL A 23 6.87 -1.06 -9.51
N GLY A 24 6.13 -0.13 -10.11
CA GLY A 24 5.20 -0.43 -11.20
C GLY A 24 4.09 -1.37 -10.73
N TYR A 25 3.56 -2.22 -11.61
CA TYR A 25 2.43 -3.12 -11.29
C TYR A 25 2.69 -4.12 -10.14
N ALA A 26 3.96 -4.34 -9.79
CA ALA A 26 4.34 -5.28 -8.74
C ALA A 26 3.94 -4.78 -7.34
N PHE A 27 3.81 -3.46 -7.12
CA PHE A 27 3.47 -2.89 -5.80
C PHE A 27 2.20 -3.47 -5.18
N GLN A 28 1.22 -3.84 -6.01
CA GLN A 28 -0.04 -4.43 -5.55
C GLN A 28 0.18 -5.78 -4.86
N ILE A 29 1.20 -6.54 -5.27
CA ILE A 29 1.56 -7.81 -4.67
C ILE A 29 2.10 -7.57 -3.26
N GLU A 30 3.00 -6.60 -3.11
CA GLU A 30 3.58 -6.24 -1.81
C GLU A 30 2.52 -5.63 -0.87
N MET A 31 1.63 -4.77 -1.38
CA MET A 31 0.52 -4.21 -0.61
C MET A 31 -0.43 -5.29 -0.09
N LYS A 32 -0.83 -6.25 -0.93
CA LYS A 32 -1.66 -7.40 -0.50
C LYS A 32 -0.93 -8.26 0.53
N TYR A 33 0.35 -8.49 0.32
CA TYR A 33 1.17 -9.27 1.25
C TYR A 33 1.33 -8.56 2.60
N ALA A 34 1.55 -7.25 2.60
CA ALA A 34 1.61 -6.44 3.81
C ALA A 34 0.29 -6.47 4.58
N ALA A 35 -0.84 -6.26 3.91
CA ALA A 35 -2.16 -6.34 4.53
C ALA A 35 -2.40 -7.73 5.17
N TRP A 36 -2.06 -8.80 4.46
CA TRP A 36 -2.17 -10.17 4.97
C TRP A 36 -1.28 -10.41 6.20
N LYS A 37 0.00 -10.01 6.16
CA LYS A 37 0.94 -10.16 7.30
C LYS A 37 0.57 -9.28 8.50
N LEU A 38 -0.17 -8.19 8.27
CA LEU A 38 -0.69 -7.35 9.34
C LEU A 38 -1.96 -7.93 10.00
N GLY A 39 -2.59 -8.94 9.40
CA GLY A 39 -3.74 -9.65 9.94
C GLY A 39 -5.08 -9.22 9.34
N PHE A 40 -5.07 -8.45 8.25
CA PHE A 40 -6.30 -8.06 7.58
C PHE A 40 -6.86 -9.18 6.71
N THR A 41 -8.20 -9.26 6.64
CA THR A 41 -8.91 -10.20 5.77
C THR A 41 -8.92 -9.70 4.34
N ILE A 42 -8.61 -10.58 3.40
CA ILE A 42 -8.66 -10.31 1.96
C ILE A 42 -9.80 -11.13 1.36
N LYS A 43 -10.67 -10.47 0.58
CA LYS A 43 -11.76 -11.13 -0.16
C LYS A 43 -11.59 -10.83 -1.65
N GLU A 44 -11.81 -11.84 -2.47
CA GLU A 44 -11.81 -11.71 -3.92
C GLU A 44 -13.24 -11.54 -4.42
N ILE A 45 -13.46 -10.54 -5.27
CA ILE A 45 -14.76 -10.25 -5.89
C ILE A 45 -14.59 -10.43 -7.40
N PRO A 46 -15.40 -11.29 -8.04
CA PRO A 46 -15.31 -11.50 -9.48
C PRO A 46 -15.70 -10.22 -10.22
N ILE A 47 -14.89 -9.83 -11.21
CA ILE A 47 -15.14 -8.68 -12.07
C ILE A 47 -14.89 -9.09 -13.53
N ILE A 48 -15.74 -8.63 -14.43
CA ILE A 48 -15.61 -8.86 -15.86
C ILE A 48 -14.75 -7.71 -16.43
N PHE A 49 -13.56 -8.05 -16.92
CA PHE A 49 -12.71 -7.09 -17.62
C PHE A 49 -13.06 -7.08 -19.11
N GLN A 50 -13.42 -5.91 -19.63
CA GLN A 50 -13.56 -5.71 -21.06
C GLN A 50 -12.19 -5.37 -21.66
N ASP A 51 -11.86 -5.99 -22.78
CA ASP A 51 -10.60 -5.72 -23.48
C ASP A 51 -10.55 -4.29 -24.01
N ARG A 52 -9.37 -3.66 -23.86
CA ARG A 52 -9.13 -2.34 -24.44
C ARG A 52 -9.00 -2.48 -25.95
N LYS A 53 -9.74 -1.66 -26.71
CA LYS A 53 -9.71 -1.66 -28.18
C LYS A 53 -8.50 -0.92 -28.78
N PHE A 54 -7.82 -0.08 -28.00
CA PHE A 54 -6.71 0.76 -28.47
C PHE A 54 -5.62 0.93 -27.40
N GLY A 55 -4.35 1.02 -27.83
CA GLY A 55 -3.18 1.33 -26.98
C GLY A 55 -2.08 0.26 -26.97
N THR A 56 -0.83 0.66 -26.73
CA THR A 56 0.32 -0.25 -26.59
C THR A 56 0.47 -0.74 -25.15
N SER A 57 0.97 -1.96 -24.98
CA SER A 57 1.14 -2.58 -23.67
C SER A 57 2.19 -1.83 -22.83
N LYS A 58 1.81 -1.44 -21.61
CA LYS A 58 2.74 -0.86 -20.61
C LYS A 58 3.53 -1.93 -19.85
N MET A 59 3.34 -3.21 -20.19
CA MET A 59 4.03 -4.34 -19.57
C MET A 59 5.31 -4.67 -20.33
N ASN A 60 6.46 -4.39 -19.71
CA ASN A 60 7.78 -4.76 -20.23
C ASN A 60 8.30 -6.01 -19.47
N LYS A 61 9.13 -6.84 -20.14
CA LYS A 61 9.80 -8.03 -19.56
C LYS A 61 10.56 -7.71 -18.27
N SER A 62 11.09 -6.49 -18.14
CA SER A 62 11.76 -6.03 -16.91
C SER A 62 10.83 -6.04 -15.69
N ILE A 63 9.58 -5.59 -15.84
CA ILE A 63 8.58 -5.54 -14.76
C ILE A 63 8.18 -6.96 -14.33
N VAL A 64 8.06 -7.87 -15.29
CA VAL A 64 7.76 -9.28 -15.02
C VAL A 64 8.89 -9.94 -14.22
N LYS A 65 10.14 -9.70 -14.63
CA LYS A 65 11.32 -10.20 -13.93
C LYS A 65 11.38 -9.64 -12.51
N GLU A 66 11.19 -8.33 -12.33
CA GLU A 66 11.15 -7.70 -11.01
C GLU A 66 10.04 -8.29 -10.12
N GLY A 67 8.85 -8.54 -10.66
CA GLY A 67 7.75 -9.18 -9.93
C GLY A 67 8.11 -10.59 -9.43
N ILE A 68 8.76 -11.41 -10.26
CA ILE A 68 9.15 -12.79 -9.87
C ILE A 68 10.24 -12.76 -8.80
N PHE A 69 11.33 -12.04 -9.05
CA PHE A 69 12.46 -11.96 -8.09
C PHE A 69 12.05 -11.23 -6.80
N GLY A 70 11.22 -10.20 -6.92
CA GLY A 70 10.64 -9.47 -5.80
C GLY A 70 9.87 -10.39 -4.88
N VAL A 71 8.96 -11.21 -5.41
CA VAL A 71 8.14 -12.14 -4.60
C VAL A 71 9.00 -13.17 -3.87
N LEU A 72 10.02 -13.73 -4.54
CA LEU A 72 10.97 -14.65 -3.89
C LEU A 72 11.71 -13.99 -2.73
N ARG A 73 12.21 -12.77 -2.94
CA ARG A 73 12.88 -11.97 -1.91
C ARG A 73 11.92 -11.58 -0.77
N LEU A 74 10.66 -11.27 -1.09
CA LEU A 74 9.61 -10.94 -0.13
C LEU A 74 9.35 -12.13 0.81
N ARG A 75 9.20 -13.32 0.22
CA ARG A 75 9.00 -14.57 0.96
C ARG A 75 10.20 -14.89 1.85
N TRP A 76 11.41 -14.79 1.31
CA TRP A 76 12.65 -14.98 2.08
C TRP A 76 12.74 -14.00 3.26
N ASN A 77 12.57 -12.70 3.01
CA ASN A 77 12.60 -11.68 4.06
C ASN A 77 11.51 -11.86 5.11
N SER A 78 10.35 -12.42 4.76
CA SER A 78 9.33 -12.73 5.77
C SER A 78 9.65 -13.98 6.59
N MET A 79 10.47 -14.90 6.10
CA MET A 79 10.88 -16.09 6.87
C MET A 79 12.06 -15.78 7.78
N PHE A 80 13.02 -14.95 7.33
CA PHE A 80 14.27 -14.70 8.06
C PHE A 80 14.33 -13.34 8.77
N LYS A 81 13.37 -12.44 8.55
CA LYS A 81 13.33 -11.11 9.20
C LYS A 81 11.92 -10.79 9.70
N ASN A 82 11.83 -9.83 10.62
CA ASN A 82 10.55 -9.32 11.14
C ASN A 82 9.84 -8.42 10.10
N TYR A 83 9.35 -8.99 9.00
CA TYR A 83 8.62 -8.29 7.94
C TYR A 83 7.47 -7.45 8.51
N ARG A 84 6.71 -8.03 9.45
CA ARG A 84 5.58 -7.37 10.12
C ARG A 84 6.00 -6.08 10.84
N ARG A 85 7.17 -6.05 11.50
CA ARG A 85 7.67 -4.82 12.16
C ARG A 85 8.05 -3.75 11.16
N ARG A 86 8.62 -4.13 10.02
CA ARG A 86 9.03 -3.18 8.97
C ARG A 86 7.82 -2.46 8.35
N VAL A 87 6.77 -3.21 8.03
CA VAL A 87 5.60 -2.66 7.32
C VAL A 87 4.52 -2.09 8.24
N LYS A 88 4.64 -2.25 9.56
CA LYS A 88 3.69 -1.65 10.51
C LYS A 88 4.09 -0.19 10.73
N LYS A 89 3.16 0.74 10.52
CA LYS A 89 3.35 2.15 10.86
C LYS A 89 3.47 2.28 12.39
N ASN A 90 4.52 2.93 12.87
CA ASN A 90 4.62 3.30 14.28
C ASN A 90 3.73 4.53 14.50
N GLU A 91 2.87 4.49 15.52
CA GLU A 91 2.00 5.61 15.86
C GLU A 91 2.85 6.76 16.41
N THR A 92 3.40 7.55 15.51
CA THR A 92 3.90 8.88 15.85
C THR A 92 3.73 9.73 14.61
N THR A 93 2.81 10.70 14.71
CA THR A 93 2.65 11.96 13.95
C THR A 93 1.19 12.17 13.58
N GLY A 94 0.49 13.01 14.36
CA GLY A 94 -0.77 13.62 13.90
C GLY A 94 -1.81 14.04 14.95
N VAL A 95 -1.53 14.07 16.24
CA VAL A 95 -2.28 14.95 17.17
C VAL A 95 -1.42 16.19 17.38
N ASN A 96 -1.41 17.08 16.39
CA ASN A 96 -1.00 18.46 16.63
C ASN A 96 -2.26 19.27 16.92
N GLN A 97 -2.28 19.77 18.14
CA GLN A 97 -3.27 20.65 18.73
C GLN A 97 -3.55 21.84 17.81
N VAL A 98 -4.78 21.98 17.31
CA VAL A 98 -5.31 23.30 16.95
C VAL A 98 -5.86 23.88 18.26
N ASN A 99 -4.97 24.49 19.05
CA ASN A 99 -5.36 25.27 20.22
C ASN A 99 -5.49 26.75 19.81
N GLN A 100 -6.58 27.34 20.30
CA GLN A 100 -7.09 28.69 20.06
C GLN A 100 -6.13 29.82 20.48
N LYS A 101 -6.19 30.95 19.76
CA LYS A 101 -5.96 32.39 20.12
C LYS A 101 -5.74 33.13 18.78
N GLU A 102 -6.62 33.99 18.27
CA GLU A 102 -6.95 35.40 18.61
C GLU A 102 -7.96 35.83 17.49
N VAL A 103 -9.02 36.63 17.64
CA VAL A 103 -9.09 38.05 18.02
C VAL A 103 -10.55 38.36 18.38
N LEU A 104 -10.79 38.92 19.58
CA LEU A 104 -12.01 39.67 19.90
C LEU A 104 -11.83 41.11 19.33
N PRO A 105 -12.82 41.72 18.65
CA PRO A 105 -12.75 43.14 18.36
C PRO A 105 -13.14 43.96 19.60
N GLU A 106 -12.27 44.87 20.03
CA GLU A 106 -12.55 45.83 21.10
C GLU A 106 -13.63 46.86 20.70
N PRO A 107 -14.39 47.38 21.67
CA PRO A 107 -15.42 48.39 21.43
C PRO A 107 -14.82 49.77 21.14
N LYS A 108 -15.46 50.53 20.25
CA LYS A 108 -15.30 51.98 20.14
C LYS A 108 -16.38 52.68 20.97
#